data_AF-A0A1H9F2A9-F1
#
_entry.id   AF-A0A1H9F2A9-F1
#
_cell.length_a   1.000
_cell.length_b   1.000
_cell.length_c   1.000
_cell.angle_alpha   90.00
_cell.angle_beta   90.00
_cell.angle_gamma   90.00
#
_symmetry.space_group_name_H-M   'P 1'
#
loop_
_entity.id
_entity.type
_entity.pdbx_description
1 polymer ?
#
loop_
_entity_poly.entity_id
_entity_poly.type
_entity_poly.pdbx_seq_one_letter_code
_entity_poly.pdbx_strand_id
1 'polypeptide(L)' 'MGDYNMIKTVEIVSLSSGIIGEPFAAHELKIGVERLKNMKLQVKFSEHALKGIEYIKEHPEDRTDYHGC' A
#
# COMPACT_ATOMS: atom_id res chain seq x y z
N MET A 1 -27.68 18.80 -1.70
CA MET A 1 -26.66 18.37 -0.72
C MET A 1 -25.54 17.75 -1.52
N GLY A 2 -24.38 18.40 -1.57
CA GLY A 2 -23.31 18.03 -2.49
C GLY A 2 -22.78 16.64 -2.20
N ASP A 3 -22.63 15.84 -3.26
CA ASP A 3 -21.86 14.60 -3.26
C ASP A 3 -20.39 14.96 -3.02
N TYR A 4 -20.02 15.15 -1.76
CA TYR A 4 -18.64 15.31 -1.35
C TYR A 4 -17.91 14.04 -1.77
N ASN A 5 -17.05 14.20 -2.77
CA ASN A 5 -16.19 13.23 -3.43
C ASN A 5 -15.53 12.26 -2.43
N MET A 6 -16.28 11.26 -1.96
CA MET A 6 -15.79 10.32 -0.96
C MET A 6 -14.67 9.51 -1.59
N ILE A 7 -13.48 9.56 -1.00
CA ILE A 7 -12.40 8.65 -1.33
C ILE A 7 -12.96 7.23 -1.13
N LYS A 8 -13.20 6.52 -2.23
CA LYS A 8 -13.79 5.17 -2.19
C LYS A 8 -12.70 4.12 -1.97
N THR A 9 -11.49 4.38 -2.47
CA THR A 9 -10.40 3.42 -2.52
C THR A 9 -9.07 4.11 -2.21
N VAL A 10 -8.27 3.48 -1.34
CA VAL A 10 -6.90 3.86 -0.99
C VAL A 10 -5.98 2.74 -1.46
N GLU A 11 -5.00 3.09 -2.28
CA GLU A 11 -3.95 2.18 -2.71
C GLU A 11 -2.68 2.43 -1.92
N ILE A 12 -2.11 1.37 -1.35
CA ILE A 12 -0.86 1.42 -0.60
C ILE A 12 0.26 0.93 -1.52
N VAL A 13 1.27 1.80 -1.70
CA VAL A 13 2.45 1.57 -2.54
C VAL A 13 3.74 1.75 -1.75
N SER A 14 4.75 0.93 -2.03
CA SER A 14 6.06 0.97 -1.36
C SER A 14 7.14 1.59 -2.23
N LEU A 15 7.14 2.92 -2.33
CA LEU A 15 8.08 3.68 -3.18
C LEU A 15 9.49 3.88 -2.58
N SER A 16 9.66 3.57 -1.29
CA SER A 16 10.90 3.82 -0.55
C SER A 16 11.50 2.53 0.00
N SER A 17 11.32 2.24 1.29
CA SER A 17 12.04 1.16 1.98
C SER A 17 11.42 -0.23 1.84
N GLY A 18 10.14 -0.38 1.48
CA GLY A 18 9.48 -1.70 1.45
C GLY A 18 9.19 -2.32 2.82
N ILE A 19 9.35 -1.56 3.91
CA ILE A 19 9.27 -2.07 5.30
C ILE A 19 7.93 -2.73 5.65
N ILE A 20 6.84 -2.32 5.02
CA ILE A 20 5.49 -2.85 5.29
C ILE A 20 5.30 -4.30 4.79
N GLY A 21 6.20 -4.80 3.94
CA GLY A 21 6.23 -6.20 3.50
C GLY A 21 6.98 -7.13 4.45
N GLU A 22 7.62 -6.60 5.49
CA GLU A 22 8.40 -7.40 6.43
C GLU A 22 7.53 -8.10 7.48
N PRO A 23 7.93 -9.30 7.96
CA PRO A 23 7.16 -10.05 8.95
C PRO A 23 7.02 -9.31 10.28
N PHE A 24 7.98 -8.45 10.65
CA PHE A 24 7.90 -7.64 11.87
C PHE A 24 6.88 -6.49 11.76
N ALA A 25 6.63 -5.97 10.55
CA ALA A 25 5.67 -4.90 10.31
C ALA A 25 4.23 -5.41 10.09
N ALA A 26 4.04 -6.73 9.98
CA ALA A 26 2.74 -7.36 9.71
C ALA A 26 1.66 -7.00 10.76
N HIS A 27 2.05 -6.83 12.03
CA HIS A 27 1.13 -6.42 13.08
C HIS A 27 0.62 -4.98 12.88
N GLU A 28 1.52 -4.06 12.56
CA GLU A 28 1.19 -2.65 12.29
C GLU A 28 0.36 -2.52 11.02
N LEU A 29 0.72 -3.28 9.98
CA LEU A 29 -0.03 -3.34 8.72
C LEU A 29 -1.48 -3.75 8.96
N LYS A 30 -1.71 -4.80 9.75
CA LYS A 30 -3.05 -5.28 10.08
C LYS A 30 -3.88 -4.19 10.78
N ILE A 31 -3.31 -3.52 11.78
CA ILE A 31 -3.98 -2.44 12.51
C ILE A 31 -4.30 -1.27 11.56
N GLY A 32 -3.37 -0.91 10.69
CA GLY A 32 -3.58 0.14 9.68
C GLY A 32 -4.74 -0.18 8.73
N VAL A 33 -4.79 -1.41 8.21
CA VAL A 33 -5.87 -1.88 7.33
C VAL A 33 -7.21 -1.90 8.05
N GLU A 34 -7.27 -2.37 9.29
CA GLU A 34 -8.50 -2.37 10.09
C GLU A 34 -9.02 -0.94 10.32
N ARG A 35 -8.14 0.01 10.62
CA ARG A 35 -8.52 1.43 10.76
C ARG A 35 -9.08 2.01 9.46
N LEU A 36 -8.44 1.75 8.32
CA LEU A 36 -8.92 2.20 7.01
C LEU A 36 -10.30 1.60 6.67
N LYS A 37 -10.51 0.32 6.98
CA LYS A 37 -11.82 -0.33 6.82
C LYS A 37 -12.89 0.29 7.72
N ASN A 38 -12.55 0.63 8.97
CA ASN A 38 -13.46 1.31 9.90
C ASN A 38 -13.84 2.72 9.41
N MET A 39 -12.97 3.36 8.63
CA MET A 39 -13.25 4.63 7.93
C MET A 39 -14.09 4.46 6.66
N LYS A 40 -14.58 3.24 6.36
CA LYS A 40 -15.32 2.88 5.14
C LYS A 40 -14.52 3.08 3.84
N LEU A 41 -13.20 3.00 3.92
CA LEU A 41 -12.30 3.07 2.77
C LEU A 41 -12.01 1.65 2.25
N GLN A 42 -11.98 1.46 0.92
CA GLN A 42 -11.49 0.23 0.33
C GLN A 42 -9.97 0.27 0.23
N VAL A 43 -9.27 -0.64 0.90
CA VAL A 43 -7.80 -0.71 0.84
C VAL A 43 -7.38 -1.66 -0.26
N LYS A 44 -6.47 -1.23 -1.13
CA LYS A 44 -5.76 -2.05 -2.11
C LYS A 44 -4.26 -1.93 -1.88
N PHE A 45 -3.53 -2.99 -2.21
CA PHE A 45 -2.07 -3.01 -2.20
C PHE A 45 -1.61 -3.19 -3.64
N SER A 46 -0.59 -2.45 -4.07
CA SER A 46 0.04 -2.74 -5.36
C SER A 46 0.79 -4.07 -5.30
N GLU A 47 1.04 -4.67 -6.46
CA GLU A 47 1.66 -5.99 -6.60
C GLU A 47 3.04 -6.09 -5.90
N HIS A 48 3.74 -4.97 -5.76
CA HIS A 48 5.08 -4.93 -5.18
C HIS A 48 5.11 -4.32 -3.77
N ALA A 49 3.98 -3.82 -3.26
CA ALA A 49 3.93 -3.10 -1.99
C ALA A 49 4.34 -3.95 -0.77
N LEU A 50 4.06 -5.25 -0.80
CA LEU A 50 4.28 -6.19 0.30
C LEU A 50 5.46 -7.14 0.08
N LYS A 51 6.31 -6.90 -0.93
CA LYS A 51 7.44 -7.79 -1.25
C LYS A 51 8.65 -7.65 -0.31
N GLY A 52 8.64 -6.67 0.60
CA GLY A 52 9.66 -6.49 1.63
C GLY A 52 10.80 -5.55 1.21
N ILE A 53 11.71 -5.29 2.16
CA ILE A 53 12.84 -4.37 1.98
C ILE A 53 13.86 -4.96 1.02
N GLU A 54 14.15 -6.25 1.16
CA GLU A 54 15.17 -6.94 0.38
C GLU A 54 14.80 -6.95 -1.12
N TYR A 55 13.55 -7.30 -1.43
CA TYR A 55 13.02 -7.26 -2.79
C TYR A 55 13.03 -5.84 -3.41
N ILE A 56 12.56 -4.82 -2.67
CA ILE A 56 12.49 -3.43 -3.17
C ILE A 56 13.89 -2.78 -3.31
N LYS A 57 14.89 -3.31 -2.60
CA LYS A 57 16.28 -2.89 -2.74
C LYS A 57 16.94 -3.53 -3.96
N GLU A 58 16.64 -4.79 -4.24
CA GLU A 58 17.18 -5.54 -5.39
C GLU A 58 16.50 -5.17 -6.72
N HIS A 59 15.22 -4.80 -6.68
CA HIS A 59 14.41 -4.42 -7.84
C HIS A 59 13.90 -2.97 -7.73
N PRO A 60 14.77 -1.96 -7.92
CA PRO A 60 14.36 -0.56 -7.91
C PRO A 60 13.34 -0.22 -9.02
N GLU A 61 13.32 -0.97 -10.12
CA GLU A 61 12.30 -0.90 -11.19
C GLU A 61 10.88 -1.18 -10.68
N ASP A 62 10.73 -2.09 -9.71
CA ASP A 62 9.44 -2.48 -9.14
C ASP A 62 8.94 -1.50 -8.07
N ARG A 63 9.74 -0.49 -7.70
CA ARG A 63 9.29 0.61 -6.80
C ARG A 63 8.16 1.40 -7.43
N THR A 64 8.22 1.54 -8.75
CA THR A 64 7.23 2.23 -9.54
C THR A 64 6.62 1.21 -10.46
N ASP A 65 5.33 0.92 -10.31
CA ASP A 65 4.58 0.32 -11.40
C ASP A 65 4.46 1.41 -12.48
N TYR A 66 5.49 1.57 -13.32
CA TYR A 66 5.39 2.35 -14.55
C TYR A 66 4.42 1.59 -15.45
N HIS A 67 3.12 1.79 -15.21
CA HIS A 67 2.15 1.72 -16.27
C HIS A 67 2.50 2.82 -17.27
N GLY A 68 3.44 2.50 -18.18
CA GLY A 68 3.53 3.19 -19.45
C GLY A 68 2.14 3.21 -20.06
N CYS A 69 1.75 4.39 -20.57
CA CYS A 69 0.51 4.60 -21.32
C CYS A 69 0.14 3.47 -22.26
#